data_AF-A0A914PGS0-F1
#
_entry.id   AF-A0A914PGS0-F1
#
_cell.length_a   1.000
_cell.length_b   1.000
_cell.length_c   1.000
_cell.angle_alpha   90.00
_cell.angle_beta   90.00
_cell.angle_gamma   90.00
#
_symmetry.space_group_name_H-M   'P 1'
#
loop_
_entity.id
_entity.type
_entity.pdbx_description
1 polymer ?
#
loop_
_entity_poly.entity_id
_entity_poly.type
_entity_poly.pdbx_seq_one_letter_code
_entity_poly.pdbx_strand_id
1 'polypeptide(L)'
;MSSESFTSDSDSPPRKIQKLAAEIPQNLKYISLDREFLTDVSTVSFAILKGLNKKDIFKVIKNLPELPPKYRHLKRVNDEKQILIAPASSNIDKLQAKLTDDYGNNVEIYYKDVSEMPSELRLHFDKANLLWPVKLVANEENEKLIKYW
;
A
#
# COMPACT_ATOMS: atom_id res chain seq x y z
N MET A 1 39.16 37.52 -72.60
CA MET A 1 38.03 36.82 -71.95
C MET A 1 38.57 36.34 -70.61
N SER A 2 38.33 37.09 -69.53
CA SER A 2 37.16 36.93 -68.62
C SER A 2 37.40 35.73 -67.68
N SER A 3 37.43 35.82 -66.35
CA SER A 3 37.21 36.90 -65.38
C SER A 3 37.82 36.47 -64.04
N GLU A 4 38.29 37.44 -63.25
CA GLU A 4 38.47 37.29 -61.79
C GLU A 4 37.12 37.05 -61.11
N SER A 5 37.11 36.37 -59.96
CA SER A 5 36.36 36.77 -58.74
C SER A 5 36.61 35.80 -57.58
N PHE A 6 37.31 36.31 -56.58
CA PHE A 6 37.36 35.84 -55.20
C PHE A 6 36.24 36.56 -54.42
N THR A 7 35.39 35.83 -53.69
CA THR A 7 34.61 36.24 -52.50
C THR A 7 34.20 34.94 -51.79
N SER A 8 34.64 34.65 -50.56
CA SER A 8 33.95 34.98 -49.27
C SER A 8 32.53 34.37 -49.24
N ASP A 9 32.05 33.59 -48.27
CA ASP A 9 32.33 33.43 -46.86
C ASP A 9 31.76 32.09 -46.35
N SER A 10 32.26 31.66 -45.19
CA SER A 10 31.57 30.88 -44.15
C SER A 10 30.09 30.52 -44.39
N ASP A 11 29.75 29.22 -44.39
CA ASP A 11 28.62 28.78 -43.56
C ASP A 11 28.68 27.28 -43.23
N SER A 12 29.11 26.99 -42.00
CA SER A 12 28.96 25.69 -41.36
C SER A 12 27.47 25.44 -41.05
N PRO A 13 27.00 24.18 -40.97
CA PRO A 13 25.58 23.91 -40.72
C PRO A 13 25.10 24.57 -39.41
N PRO A 14 23.83 25.00 -39.35
CA PRO A 14 23.33 25.91 -38.32
C PRO A 14 23.43 25.28 -36.93
N ARG A 15 24.39 25.74 -36.13
CA ARG A 15 24.44 25.46 -34.69
C ARG A 15 23.42 26.34 -33.96
N LYS A 16 22.14 26.00 -34.08
CA LYS A 16 21.10 26.48 -33.15
C LYS A 16 20.71 25.35 -32.20
N ILE A 17 21.59 25.10 -31.23
CA ILE A 17 21.18 24.56 -29.93
C ILE A 17 21.57 25.63 -28.91
N GLN A 18 20.74 26.66 -28.80
CA GLN A 18 20.86 27.67 -27.76
C GLN A 18 20.34 27.07 -26.45
N LYS A 19 21.30 26.77 -25.57
CA LYS A 19 21.23 26.82 -24.10
C LYS A 19 19.82 26.82 -23.48
N LEU A 20 19.32 25.64 -23.15
CA LEU A 20 18.40 25.42 -22.02
C LEU A 20 19.08 24.55 -20.95
N ALA A 21 20.37 24.81 -20.70
CA ALA A 21 21.18 24.09 -19.71
C ALA A 21 21.56 24.97 -18.51
N ALA A 22 20.78 26.02 -18.22
CA ALA A 22 21.01 26.91 -17.10
C ALA A 22 19.67 27.28 -16.48
N GLU A 23 19.16 26.34 -15.66
CA GLU A 23 18.21 26.50 -14.55
C GLU A 23 17.48 25.16 -14.29
N ILE A 24 18.23 24.05 -14.30
CA ILE A 24 17.80 22.88 -13.53
C ILE A 24 18.39 23.11 -12.14
N PRO A 25 17.61 23.42 -11.10
CA PRO A 25 18.15 23.50 -9.76
C PRO A 25 18.83 22.15 -9.44
N GLN A 26 20.15 22.18 -9.22
CA GLN A 26 21.00 21.04 -8.86
C GLN A 26 20.67 20.43 -7.48
N ASN A 27 19.48 20.72 -6.93
CA ASN A 27 18.97 20.20 -5.67
C ASN A 27 17.76 19.28 -5.83
N LEU A 28 17.45 18.82 -7.06
CA LEU A 28 16.70 17.59 -7.19
C LEU A 28 17.67 16.44 -6.90
N LYS A 29 17.82 16.08 -5.62
CA LYS A 29 18.23 14.73 -5.25
C LYS A 29 17.26 13.82 -5.98
N TYR A 30 17.70 13.23 -7.08
CA TYR A 30 17.05 12.06 -7.65
C TYR A 30 17.15 11.00 -6.55
N ILE A 31 16.12 10.92 -5.71
CA ILE A 31 15.95 9.77 -4.84
C ILE A 31 15.69 8.65 -5.85
N SER A 32 16.72 7.86 -6.13
CA SER A 32 16.51 6.52 -6.64
C SER A 32 15.64 5.84 -5.58
N LEU A 33 14.33 5.94 -5.74
CA LEU A 33 13.37 5.22 -4.93
C LEU A 33 13.60 3.76 -5.30
N ASP A 34 14.52 3.12 -4.59
CA ASP A 34 14.71 1.68 -4.71
C ASP A 34 13.32 1.07 -4.57
N ARG A 35 12.97 0.14 -5.48
CA ARG A 35 11.64 -0.51 -5.48
C ARG A 35 11.30 -1.11 -4.12
N GLU A 36 12.30 -1.37 -3.28
CA GLU A 36 12.14 -1.79 -1.89
C GLU A 36 11.41 -0.74 -1.03
N PHE A 37 11.73 0.55 -1.14
CA PHE A 37 11.00 1.63 -0.44
C PHE A 37 9.57 1.79 -0.96
N LEU A 38 9.36 1.60 -2.26
CA LEU A 38 8.02 1.60 -2.86
C LEU A 38 7.21 0.34 -2.52
N THR A 39 7.77 -0.63 -1.80
CA THR A 39 7.09 -1.88 -1.45
C THR A 39 7.07 -2.15 0.04
N ASP A 40 7.51 -1.22 0.88
CA ASP A 40 7.38 -1.36 2.32
C ASP A 40 5.92 -1.15 2.73
N VAL A 41 5.39 -2.03 3.60
CA VAL A 41 3.99 -2.01 4.02
C VAL A 41 3.95 -1.71 5.50
N SER A 42 3.42 -0.55 5.88
CA SER A 42 3.24 -0.21 7.31
C SER A 42 2.34 -1.26 7.96
N THR A 43 2.79 -1.82 9.07
CA THR A 43 2.07 -2.86 9.81
C THR A 43 1.57 -2.37 11.15
N VAL A 44 0.48 -2.97 11.62
CA VAL A 44 -0.07 -2.76 12.95
C VAL A 44 -0.48 -4.10 13.54
N SER A 45 -0.21 -4.31 14.83
CA SER A 45 -0.62 -5.52 15.52
C SER A 45 -2.12 -5.51 15.80
N PHE A 46 -2.80 -6.61 15.46
CA PHE A 46 -4.24 -6.80 15.64
C PHE A 46 -4.52 -8.07 16.44
N ALA A 47 -5.53 -7.99 17.30
CA ALA A 47 -6.12 -9.16 17.93
C ALA A 47 -7.01 -9.91 16.95
N ILE A 48 -6.79 -11.22 16.85
CA ILE A 48 -7.49 -12.14 15.97
C ILE A 48 -8.10 -13.26 16.81
N LEU A 49 -9.34 -13.58 16.47
CA LEU A 49 -10.09 -14.67 17.06
C LEU A 49 -9.95 -15.94 16.24
N LYS A 50 -9.69 -17.06 16.91
CA LYS A 50 -9.64 -18.42 16.33
C LYS A 50 -10.46 -19.38 17.19
N GLY A 51 -10.81 -20.53 16.61
CA GLY A 51 -11.49 -21.62 17.32
C GLY A 51 -13.02 -21.59 17.21
N LEU A 52 -13.58 -20.70 16.39
CA LEU A 52 -15.03 -20.63 16.17
C LEU A 52 -15.53 -21.59 15.09
N ASN A 53 -16.71 -22.15 15.34
CA ASN A 53 -17.45 -22.91 14.33
C ASN A 53 -18.06 -21.98 13.28
N LYS A 54 -18.28 -22.50 12.06
CA LYS A 54 -18.85 -21.72 10.93
C LYS A 54 -20.18 -21.03 11.27
N LYS A 55 -21.01 -21.66 12.10
CA LYS A 55 -22.31 -21.11 12.55
C LYS A 55 -22.14 -19.92 13.49
N ASP A 56 -21.07 -19.88 14.27
CA ASP A 56 -20.83 -18.88 15.30
C ASP A 56 -20.07 -17.67 14.77
N ILE A 57 -19.25 -17.85 13.71
CA ILE A 57 -18.55 -16.76 13.03
C ILE A 57 -19.49 -15.62 12.64
N PHE A 58 -20.63 -15.94 12.01
CA PHE A 58 -21.61 -14.92 11.60
C PHE A 58 -22.24 -14.20 12.80
N LYS A 59 -22.50 -14.92 13.89
CA LYS A 59 -23.03 -14.33 15.13
C LYS A 59 -22.02 -13.37 15.76
N VAL A 60 -20.76 -13.80 15.84
CA VAL A 60 -19.67 -12.99 16.39
C VAL A 60 -19.51 -11.71 15.57
N ILE A 61 -19.40 -11.81 14.25
CA ILE A 61 -19.23 -10.64 13.38
C ILE A 61 -20.37 -9.63 13.55
N LYS A 62 -21.61 -10.11 13.70
CA LYS A 62 -22.78 -9.23 13.91
C LYS A 62 -22.74 -8.50 15.25
N ASN A 63 -22.14 -9.11 16.27
CA ASN A 63 -22.04 -8.55 17.62
C ASN A 63 -20.77 -7.72 17.84
N LEU A 64 -19.77 -7.88 16.97
CA LEU A 64 -18.55 -7.09 17.03
C LEU A 64 -18.80 -5.66 16.53
N PRO A 65 -18.12 -4.66 17.12
CA PRO A 65 -18.16 -3.30 16.60
C PRO A 65 -17.61 -3.26 15.17
N GLU A 66 -18.05 -2.27 14.40
CA GLU A 66 -17.44 -2.00 13.10
C GLU A 66 -15.95 -1.66 13.25
N LEU A 67 -15.18 -2.00 12.21
CA LEU A 67 -13.79 -1.58 12.15
C LEU A 67 -13.69 -0.06 12.03
N PRO A 68 -12.73 0.58 12.73
CA PRO A 68 -12.42 1.99 12.53
C PRO A 68 -12.20 2.29 11.03
N PRO A 69 -12.58 3.48 10.54
CA PRO A 69 -12.49 3.83 9.13
C PRO A 69 -11.12 3.53 8.49
N LYS A 70 -10.05 3.78 9.25
CA LYS A 70 -8.65 3.51 8.85
C LYS A 70 -8.39 2.04 8.45
N TYR A 71 -9.16 1.09 8.97
CA TYR A 71 -8.95 -0.36 8.79
C TYR A 71 -10.03 -1.04 7.93
N ARG A 72 -10.90 -0.27 7.26
CA ARG A 72 -11.99 -0.83 6.43
C ARG A 72 -11.51 -1.54 5.16
N HIS A 73 -10.24 -1.34 4.77
CA HIS A 73 -9.59 -2.08 3.70
C HIS A 73 -9.28 -3.53 4.10
N LEU A 74 -9.14 -3.84 5.38
CA LEU A 74 -8.94 -5.21 5.86
C LEU A 74 -10.25 -6.01 5.75
N LYS A 75 -10.18 -7.26 5.31
CA LYS A 75 -11.32 -8.19 5.41
C LYS A 75 -11.49 -8.61 6.87
N ARG A 76 -12.73 -8.68 7.35
CA ARG A 76 -13.01 -9.06 8.74
C ARG A 76 -12.70 -10.54 9.03
N VAL A 77 -12.81 -11.40 8.03
CA VAL A 77 -12.61 -12.85 8.14
C VAL A 77 -11.66 -13.31 7.05
N ASN A 78 -10.72 -14.21 7.40
CA ASN A 78 -9.85 -14.87 6.43
C ASN A 78 -10.37 -16.25 6.03
N ASP A 79 -9.70 -16.89 5.06
CA ASP A 79 -10.10 -18.21 4.55
C ASP A 79 -9.97 -19.32 5.61
N GLU A 80 -9.10 -19.11 6.61
CA GLU A 80 -8.94 -19.96 7.79
C GLU A 80 -10.02 -19.75 8.86
N LYS A 81 -11.07 -18.96 8.57
CA LYS A 81 -12.19 -18.68 9.48
C LYS A 81 -11.79 -17.93 10.76
N GLN A 82 -10.68 -17.23 10.73
CA GLN A 82 -10.22 -16.38 11.80
C GLN A 82 -10.80 -14.97 11.63
N ILE A 83 -11.11 -14.31 12.74
CA ILE A 83 -11.84 -13.04 12.75
C ILE A 83 -10.93 -11.95 13.28
N LEU A 84 -10.74 -10.89 12.51
CA LEU A 84 -10.05 -9.69 12.97
C LEU A 84 -10.95 -8.99 13.99
N ILE A 85 -10.48 -8.70 15.21
CA ILE A 85 -11.31 -8.11 16.29
C ILE A 85 -11.05 -6.61 16.42
N ALA A 86 -9.84 -6.24 16.83
CA ALA A 86 -9.45 -4.87 17.15
C ALA A 86 -7.92 -4.70 17.12
N PRO A 87 -7.40 -3.48 16.94
CA PRO A 87 -5.98 -3.18 17.10
C PRO A 87 -5.50 -3.57 18.51
N ALA A 88 -4.25 -4.01 18.66
CA ALA A 88 -3.66 -4.36 19.96
C ALA A 88 -3.60 -3.18 20.95
N SER A 89 -3.64 -1.94 20.45
CA SER A 89 -3.76 -0.73 21.28
C SER A 89 -5.13 -0.56 21.94
N SER A 90 -6.13 -1.37 21.57
CA SER A 90 -7.48 -1.31 22.10
C SER A 90 -7.61 -2.18 23.35
N ASN A 91 -8.49 -1.80 24.28
CA ASN A 91 -8.78 -2.64 25.45
C ASN A 91 -9.60 -3.87 25.03
N ILE A 92 -8.93 -5.01 24.89
CA ILE A 92 -9.50 -6.28 24.42
C ILE A 92 -10.02 -7.14 25.58
N ASP A 93 -9.58 -6.92 26.81
CA ASP A 93 -9.90 -7.77 27.97
C ASP A 93 -11.42 -7.96 28.17
N LYS A 94 -12.19 -6.87 28.04
CA LYS A 94 -13.66 -6.93 28.13
C LYS A 94 -14.29 -7.74 27.01
N LEU A 95 -13.72 -7.63 25.81
CA LEU A 95 -14.16 -8.35 24.61
C LEU A 95 -13.81 -9.83 24.73
N GLN A 96 -12.61 -10.12 25.22
CA GLN A 96 -12.13 -11.47 25.49
C GLN A 96 -13.03 -12.18 26.51
N ALA A 97 -13.27 -11.56 27.68
CA ALA A 97 -14.17 -12.11 28.70
C ALA A 97 -15.54 -12.44 28.12
N LYS A 98 -16.13 -11.51 27.35
CA LYS A 98 -17.43 -11.72 26.70
C LYS A 98 -17.39 -12.86 25.67
N LEU A 99 -16.34 -12.95 24.87
CA LEU A 99 -16.20 -14.02 23.87
C LEU A 99 -16.01 -15.39 24.53
N THR A 100 -15.28 -15.45 25.65
CA THR A 100 -15.12 -16.67 26.44
C THR A 100 -16.44 -17.08 27.10
N ASP A 101 -17.23 -16.14 27.62
CA ASP A 101 -18.54 -16.44 28.19
C ASP A 101 -19.54 -16.93 27.12
N ASP A 102 -19.57 -16.29 25.95
CA ASP A 102 -20.54 -16.59 24.88
C ASP A 102 -20.21 -17.88 24.11
N TYR A 103 -18.93 -18.25 23.99
CA TYR A 103 -18.46 -19.34 23.11
C TYR A 103 -17.58 -20.39 23.80
N GLY A 104 -17.28 -20.21 25.08
CA GLY A 104 -16.46 -21.11 25.89
C GLY A 104 -14.95 -20.99 25.66
N ASN A 105 -14.19 -21.85 26.35
CA ASN A 105 -12.72 -21.86 26.34
C ASN A 105 -12.08 -22.37 25.04
N ASN A 106 -12.87 -22.73 24.03
CA ASN A 106 -12.35 -23.17 22.73
C ASN A 106 -11.88 -22.00 21.85
N VAL A 107 -12.18 -20.78 22.29
CA VAL A 107 -11.89 -19.56 21.56
C VAL A 107 -10.56 -18.99 22.03
N GLU A 108 -9.66 -18.77 21.08
CA GLU A 108 -8.31 -18.25 21.33
C GLU A 108 -8.17 -16.87 20.67
N ILE A 109 -7.60 -15.92 21.42
CA ILE A 109 -7.19 -14.62 20.88
C ILE A 109 -5.68 -14.62 20.77
N TYR A 110 -5.18 -14.30 19.59
CA TYR A 110 -3.76 -14.11 19.34
C TYR A 110 -3.53 -12.83 18.55
N TYR A 111 -2.28 -12.36 18.54
CA TYR A 111 -1.91 -11.12 17.87
C TYR A 111 -1.15 -11.40 16.58
N LYS A 112 -1.47 -10.65 15.52
CA LYS A 112 -0.76 -10.72 14.24
C LYS A 112 -0.64 -9.33 13.63
N ASP A 113 0.45 -9.12 12.91
CA ASP A 113 0.65 -7.91 12.15
C ASP A 113 -0.17 -7.92 10.86
N VAL A 114 -0.85 -6.80 10.60
CA VAL A 114 -1.68 -6.59 9.42
C VAL A 114 -1.36 -5.24 8.79
N SER A 115 -1.74 -5.04 7.52
CA SER A 115 -1.52 -3.76 6.83
C SER A 115 -2.27 -2.63 7.50
N GLU A 116 -1.55 -1.61 7.94
CA GLU A 116 -2.12 -0.44 8.59
C GLU A 116 -2.86 0.47 7.61
N MET A 117 -2.38 0.52 6.36
CA MET A 117 -2.90 1.40 5.32
C MET A 117 -3.48 0.60 4.14
N PRO A 118 -4.46 1.17 3.40
CA PRO A 118 -4.93 0.59 2.16
C PRO A 118 -3.82 0.53 1.11
N SER A 119 -3.86 -0.51 0.28
CA SER A 119 -2.90 -0.67 -0.81
C SER A 119 -3.40 0.04 -2.06
N GLU A 120 -2.78 1.16 -2.39
CA GLU A 120 -3.07 1.92 -3.62
C GLU A 120 -2.37 1.34 -4.85
N LEU A 121 -1.32 0.55 -4.63
CA LEU A 121 -0.49 -0.10 -5.64
C LEU A 121 -0.66 -1.61 -5.57
N ARG A 122 -0.62 -2.29 -6.73
CA ARG A 122 -0.74 -3.75 -6.78
C ARG A 122 0.39 -4.48 -6.05
N LEU A 123 1.61 -3.98 -6.11
CA LEU A 123 2.75 -4.54 -5.37
C LEU A 123 2.56 -4.46 -3.85
N HIS A 124 1.99 -3.36 -3.35
CA HIS A 124 1.61 -3.23 -1.94
C HIS A 124 0.46 -4.15 -1.58
N PHE A 125 -0.51 -4.31 -2.48
CA PHE A 125 -1.65 -5.19 -2.27
C PHE A 125 -1.19 -6.64 -2.10
N ASP A 126 -0.32 -7.13 -2.98
CA ASP A 126 0.16 -8.51 -2.91
C ASP A 126 0.89 -8.76 -1.58
N LYS A 127 1.76 -7.84 -1.14
CA LYS A 127 2.45 -7.95 0.16
C LYS A 127 1.49 -7.83 1.34
N ALA A 128 0.59 -6.85 1.35
CA ALA A 128 -0.39 -6.67 2.40
C ALA A 128 -1.30 -7.90 2.55
N ASN A 129 -1.67 -8.52 1.42
CA ASN A 129 -2.53 -9.69 1.37
C ASN A 129 -1.85 -10.96 1.92
N LEU A 130 -0.51 -11.02 1.93
CA LEU A 130 0.24 -12.09 2.63
C LEU A 130 0.14 -11.96 4.16
N LEU A 131 0.05 -10.74 4.69
CA LEU A 131 -0.10 -10.51 6.13
C LEU A 131 -1.53 -10.81 6.57
N TRP A 132 -2.51 -10.19 5.92
CA TRP A 132 -3.92 -10.39 6.15
C TRP A 132 -4.74 -10.03 4.91
N PRO A 133 -5.84 -10.75 4.62
CA PRO A 133 -6.63 -10.47 3.44
C PRO A 133 -7.13 -9.02 3.39
N VAL A 134 -6.80 -8.33 2.31
CA VAL A 134 -7.18 -6.94 2.04
C VAL A 134 -8.18 -6.85 0.89
N LYS A 135 -8.96 -5.76 0.87
CA LYS A 135 -9.73 -5.33 -0.29
C LYS A 135 -8.79 -4.50 -1.17
N LEU A 136 -8.73 -4.83 -2.45
CA LEU A 136 -7.98 -4.03 -3.40
C LEU A 136 -8.70 -2.69 -3.59
N VAL A 137 -8.03 -1.60 -3.27
CA VAL A 137 -8.45 -0.23 -3.59
C VAL A 137 -7.47 0.30 -4.63
N ALA A 138 -7.44 -0.36 -5.79
CA ALA A 138 -6.53 0.04 -6.85
C ALA A 138 -6.94 1.42 -7.40
N ASN A 139 -6.01 2.37 -7.38
CA ASN A 139 -6.17 3.62 -8.08
C ASN A 139 -5.46 3.51 -9.44
N GLU A 140 -6.23 3.50 -10.53
CA GLU A 140 -5.70 3.35 -11.89
C GLU A 140 -4.71 4.47 -12.28
N GLU A 141 -4.82 5.65 -11.67
CA GLU A 141 -3.91 6.77 -11.91
C GLU A 141 -2.52 6.50 -11.31
N ASN A 142 -2.47 5.93 -10.11
CA ASN A 142 -1.22 5.56 -9.43
C ASN A 142 -0.50 4.41 -10.15
N GLU A 143 -1.26 3.42 -10.65
CA GLU A 143 -0.73 2.32 -11.47
C GLU A 143 -0.08 2.83 -12.77
N LYS A 144 -0.65 3.86 -13.41
CA LYS A 144 -0.08 4.47 -14.62
C LYS A 144 1.23 5.19 -14.30
N LEU A 145 1.30 5.93 -13.19
CA LEU A 145 2.51 6.65 -12.80
C LEU A 145 3.73 5.72 -12.65
N ILE A 146 3.53 4.49 -12.17
CA ILE A 146 4.62 3.51 -12.02
C ILE A 146 5.01 2.84 -13.34
N LYS A 147 4.09 2.67 -14.29
CA LYS A 147 4.41 2.05 -15.60
C LYS A 147 5.32 2.88 -16.50
N TYR A 148 5.41 4.19 -16.26
CA TYR A 148 6.25 5.10 -17.05
C TYR A 148 7.59 5.45 -16.36
N TRP A 149 7.92 4.74 -15.27
CA TRP A 149 9.22 4.79 -14.58
C TRP A 149 10.00 3.49 -14.84
#